data_AF-A0A8J6E5A4-F1
#
_entry.id   AF-A0A8J6E5A4-F1
#
_cell.length_a   1.000
_cell.length_b   1.000
_cell.length_c   1.000
_cell.angle_alpha   90.00
_cell.angle_beta   90.00
_cell.angle_gamma   90.00
#
_symmetry.space_group_name_H-M   'P 1'
#
loop_
_entity.id
_entity.type
_entity.pdbx_description
1 polymer ?
#
loop_
_entity_poly.entity_id
_entity_poly.type
_entity_poly.pdbx_seq_one_letter_code
_entity_poly.pdbx_strand_id
1 'polypeptide(L)'
;LYLGIFQGTFPSTIDLLLDEYIGDETDPAEIRNGFTHLLGDHIFVIPALRVAKYHRDSGHPTYFYEFQHRPSVFADNKPDFVKADHGDEIFFVIGGPFLKGDVLFTGDSLGG
;
A
#
# COMPACT_ATOMS: atom_id res chain seq x y z
N LEU A 1 23.04 11.26 -11.51
CA LEU A 1 21.69 10.70 -11.28
C LEU A 1 21.64 9.98 -9.92
N TYR A 2 21.94 10.72 -8.83
CA TYR A 2 21.73 10.30 -7.44
C TYR A 2 22.13 11.53 -6.61
N LEU A 3 21.19 12.45 -6.37
CA LEU A 3 21.31 13.64 -5.49
C LEU A 3 20.08 14.57 -5.61
N GLY A 4 18.91 14.05 -5.99
CA GLY A 4 17.70 14.86 -6.19
C GLY A 4 16.54 14.51 -5.26
N ILE A 5 16.67 13.48 -4.42
CA ILE A 5 15.55 12.93 -3.63
C ILE A 5 15.54 13.49 -2.20
N PHE A 6 16.62 14.15 -1.74
CA PHE A 6 16.75 14.64 -0.36
C PHE A 6 17.32 16.06 -0.25
N GLN A 7 16.84 17.00 -1.07
CA GLN A 7 17.22 18.40 -0.87
C GLN A 7 16.04 19.36 -1.06
N GLY A 8 15.49 19.80 0.08
CA GLY A 8 14.90 21.13 0.27
C GLY A 8 13.39 21.25 0.15
N THR A 9 12.63 20.80 1.17
CA THR A 9 11.38 21.42 1.74
C THR A 9 10.68 20.47 2.74
N PHE A 10 11.41 19.75 3.60
CA PHE A 10 10.78 18.69 4.41
C PHE A 10 9.68 19.16 5.38
N PRO A 11 9.81 20.25 6.15
CA PRO A 11 8.77 20.65 7.09
C PRO A 11 7.50 21.14 6.37
N SER A 12 7.64 22.04 5.40
CA SER A 12 6.51 22.70 4.76
C SER A 12 5.69 21.78 3.86
N THR A 13 6.31 20.73 3.29
CA THR A 13 5.59 19.77 2.44
C THR A 13 4.80 18.76 3.28
N ILE A 14 5.28 18.38 4.47
CA ILE A 14 4.56 17.48 5.36
C ILE A 14 3.29 18.15 5.89
N ASP A 15 3.37 19.41 6.31
CA ASP A 15 2.21 20.15 6.83
C ASP A 15 1.09 20.26 5.78
N LEU A 16 1.44 20.55 4.52
CA LEU A 16 0.48 20.59 3.41
C LEU A 16 -0.17 19.23 3.12
N LEU A 17 0.61 18.14 3.22
CA LEU A 17 0.06 16.79 3.01
C LEU A 17 -0.85 16.38 4.16
N LEU A 18 -0.48 16.73 5.41
CA LEU A 18 -1.33 16.45 6.57
C LEU A 18 -2.64 17.26 6.50
N ASP A 19 -2.58 18.53 6.10
CA ASP A 19 -3.76 19.37 5.89
C ASP A 19 -4.69 18.78 4.80
N GLU A 20 -4.15 18.33 3.67
CA GLU A 20 -4.93 17.72 2.59
C GLU A 20 -5.63 16.40 3.00
N TYR A 21 -4.96 15.55 3.78
CA TYR A 21 -5.46 14.21 4.11
C TYR A 21 -6.19 14.10 5.45
N ILE A 22 -5.92 15.00 6.40
CA ILE A 22 -6.45 14.96 7.76
C ILE A 22 -7.19 16.27 8.10
N GLY A 23 -6.67 17.42 7.66
CA GLY A 23 -7.26 18.73 7.93
C GLY A 23 -7.51 18.97 9.43
N ASP A 24 -8.68 19.50 9.75
CA ASP A 24 -9.13 19.75 11.13
C ASP A 24 -9.88 18.56 11.77
N GLU A 25 -9.73 17.34 11.24
CA GLU A 25 -10.44 16.16 11.74
C GLU A 25 -10.06 15.83 13.19
N THR A 26 -11.06 15.41 13.97
CA THR A 26 -10.92 15.09 15.41
C THR A 26 -11.34 13.66 15.74
N ASP A 27 -12.10 12.98 14.87
CA ASP A 27 -12.44 11.59 15.05
C ASP A 27 -11.20 10.69 14.85
N PRO A 28 -10.80 9.88 15.85
CA PRO A 28 -9.61 9.05 15.75
C PRO A 28 -9.64 8.04 14.60
N ALA A 29 -10.83 7.56 14.18
CA ALA A 29 -10.92 6.60 13.09
C ALA A 29 -10.68 7.28 11.73
N GLU A 30 -11.22 8.49 11.54
CA GLU A 30 -10.96 9.28 10.33
C GLU A 30 -9.52 9.80 10.26
N ILE A 31 -8.93 10.24 11.38
CA ILE A 31 -7.49 10.57 11.43
C ILE A 31 -6.63 9.38 11.00
N ARG A 32 -6.93 8.18 11.51
CA ARG A 32 -6.24 6.94 11.10
C ARG A 32 -6.41 6.70 9.60
N ASN A 33 -7.64 6.79 9.08
CA ASN A 33 -7.92 6.56 7.66
C ASN A 33 -7.13 7.54 6.78
N GLY A 34 -7.21 8.84 7.06
CA GLY A 34 -6.48 9.90 6.35
C GLY A 34 -4.97 9.69 6.38
N PHE A 35 -4.41 9.39 7.55
CA PHE A 35 -2.98 9.09 7.68
C PHE A 35 -2.56 7.84 6.87
N THR A 36 -3.36 6.77 6.90
CA THR A 36 -3.06 5.56 6.10
C THR A 36 -3.19 5.79 4.61
N HIS A 37 -4.13 6.62 4.16
CA HIS A 37 -4.23 7.02 2.75
C HIS A 37 -3.02 7.86 2.32
N LEU A 38 -2.59 8.81 3.14
CA LEU A 38 -1.39 9.62 2.89
C LEU A 38 -0.16 8.73 2.70
N LEU A 39 0.07 7.78 3.62
CA LEU A 39 1.21 6.88 3.53
C LEU A 39 1.10 5.95 2.31
N GLY A 40 -0.09 5.40 2.04
CA GLY A 40 -0.36 4.56 0.87
C GLY A 40 -0.06 5.27 -0.44
N ASP A 41 -0.57 6.50 -0.60
CA ASP A 41 -0.37 7.30 -1.80
C ASP A 41 1.09 7.72 -1.98
N HIS A 42 1.72 8.19 -0.90
CA HIS A 42 3.09 8.71 -0.97
C HIS A 42 4.13 7.62 -1.18
N ILE A 43 3.97 6.45 -0.55
CA ILE A 43 4.96 5.36 -0.60
C ILE A 43 4.73 4.45 -1.82
N PHE A 44 3.47 4.19 -2.21
CA PHE A 44 3.15 3.19 -3.24
C PHE A 44 2.49 3.80 -4.47
N VAL A 45 1.33 4.47 -4.34
CA VAL A 45 0.49 4.81 -5.51
C VAL A 45 1.15 5.84 -6.41
N ILE A 46 1.56 7.00 -5.86
CA ILE A 46 2.14 8.09 -6.65
C ILE A 46 3.47 7.66 -7.29
N PRO A 47 4.42 7.01 -6.57
CA PRO A 47 5.63 6.49 -7.20
C PRO A 47 5.34 5.47 -8.31
N ALA A 48 4.46 4.50 -8.08
CA ALA A 48 4.12 3.48 -9.07
C ALA A 48 3.49 4.10 -10.33
N LEU A 49 2.57 5.06 -10.16
CA LEU A 49 1.94 5.77 -11.27
C LEU A 49 2.96 6.60 -12.07
N ARG A 50 3.92 7.26 -11.40
CA ARG A 50 5.00 7.98 -12.09
C ARG A 50 5.87 7.03 -12.92
N VAL A 51 6.25 5.88 -12.37
CA VAL A 51 7.03 4.87 -13.10
C VAL A 51 6.25 4.34 -14.30
N ALA A 52 4.98 3.98 -14.12
CA ALA A 52 4.12 3.53 -15.21
C ALA A 52 3.99 4.58 -16.32
N LYS A 53 3.83 5.86 -15.94
CA LYS A 53 3.79 6.97 -16.89
C LYS A 53 5.10 7.11 -17.67
N TYR A 54 6.25 7.09 -17.00
CA TYR A 54 7.55 7.17 -17.68
C TYR A 54 7.80 5.97 -18.61
N HIS A 55 7.42 4.77 -18.19
CA HIS A 55 7.54 3.56 -19.00
C HIS A 55 6.65 3.64 -20.26
N ARG A 56 5.39 4.06 -20.10
CA ARG A 56 4.47 4.31 -21.23
C ARG A 56 5.01 5.38 -22.18
N ASP A 57 5.46 6.52 -21.64
CA ASP A 57 5.93 7.66 -22.43
C ASP A 57 7.24 7.34 -23.18
N SER A 58 7.95 6.28 -22.77
CA SER A 58 9.10 5.71 -23.51
C SER A 58 8.72 4.79 -24.69
N GLY A 59 7.42 4.59 -24.96
CA GLY A 59 6.92 3.83 -26.11
C GLY A 59 6.65 2.34 -25.84
N HIS A 60 6.70 1.89 -24.59
CA HIS A 60 6.50 0.48 -24.24
C HIS A 60 5.06 0.19 -23.77
N PRO A 61 4.48 -0.98 -24.13
CA PRO A 61 3.23 -1.44 -23.56
C PRO A 61 3.31 -1.44 -22.03
N THR A 62 2.33 -0.81 -21.38
CA THR A 62 2.30 -0.63 -19.93
C THR A 62 0.92 -0.99 -19.42
N TYR A 63 0.88 -1.84 -18.40
CA TYR A 63 -0.35 -2.26 -17.71
C TYR A 63 -0.23 -1.83 -16.25
N PHE A 64 -1.33 -1.39 -15.68
CA PHE A 64 -1.40 -0.92 -14.29
C PHE A 64 -2.70 -1.42 -13.67
N TYR A 65 -2.65 -1.82 -12.41
CA TYR A 65 -3.83 -2.28 -11.67
C TYR A 65 -3.73 -1.83 -10.21
N GLU A 66 -4.87 -1.75 -9.55
CA GLU A 66 -4.99 -1.58 -8.11
C GLU A 66 -5.71 -2.82 -7.56
N PHE A 67 -5.11 -3.47 -6.57
CA PHE A 67 -5.70 -4.64 -5.94
C PHE A 67 -6.50 -4.21 -4.71
N GLN A 68 -7.80 -4.54 -4.68
CA GLN A 68 -8.73 -4.07 -3.63
C GLN A 68 -9.47 -5.21 -2.90
N HIS A 69 -9.05 -6.47 -3.08
CA HIS A 69 -9.72 -7.60 -2.46
C HIS A 69 -9.03 -8.02 -1.15
N ARG A 70 -9.76 -8.03 -0.03
CA ARG A 70 -9.26 -8.55 1.26
C ARG A 70 -9.31 -10.09 1.25
N PRO A 71 -8.18 -10.80 1.37
CA PRO A 71 -8.16 -12.26 1.39
C PRO A 71 -8.90 -12.79 2.63
N SER A 72 -9.80 -13.75 2.46
CA SER A 72 -10.54 -14.36 3.57
C SER A 72 -9.66 -15.15 4.53
N VAL A 73 -8.52 -15.67 4.06
CA VAL A 73 -7.54 -16.40 4.88
C VAL A 73 -6.93 -15.55 6.01
N PHE A 74 -7.00 -14.22 5.91
CA PHE A 74 -6.51 -13.30 6.94
C PHE A 74 -7.63 -12.64 7.73
N ALA A 75 -8.88 -13.05 7.56
CA ALA A 75 -10.04 -12.43 8.20
C ALA A 75 -9.90 -12.34 9.73
N ASP A 76 -9.41 -13.41 10.37
CA ASP A 76 -9.29 -13.49 11.83
C ASP A 76 -8.12 -12.67 12.41
N ASN A 77 -7.10 -12.37 11.59
CA ASN A 77 -5.87 -11.70 12.05
C ASN A 77 -5.82 -10.21 11.73
N LYS A 78 -6.75 -9.72 10.91
CA LYS A 78 -6.72 -8.37 10.33
C LYS A 78 -7.95 -7.58 10.79
N PRO A 79 -7.80 -6.38 11.37
CA PRO A 79 -8.94 -5.56 11.75
C PRO A 79 -9.83 -5.19 10.55
N ASP A 80 -11.13 -5.01 10.78
CA ASP A 80 -12.10 -4.81 9.69
C ASP A 80 -11.98 -3.50 8.92
N PHE A 81 -11.36 -2.48 9.51
CA PHE A 81 -11.09 -1.23 8.82
C PHE A 81 -9.96 -1.38 7.77
N VAL A 82 -9.15 -2.44 7.85
CA VAL A 82 -8.06 -2.67 6.90
C VAL A 82 -8.61 -3.38 5.66
N LYS A 83 -8.50 -2.72 4.51
CA LYS A 83 -9.06 -3.19 3.22
C LYS A 83 -8.16 -4.23 2.54
N ALA A 84 -7.64 -3.99 1.35
CA ALA A 84 -6.50 -4.74 0.81
C ALA A 84 -5.22 -4.16 1.44
N ASP A 85 -4.46 -4.99 2.15
CA ASP A 85 -3.17 -4.58 2.72
C ASP A 85 -2.04 -4.77 1.71
N HIS A 86 -0.88 -4.22 2.07
CA HIS A 86 0.37 -4.50 1.39
C HIS A 86 0.67 -6.01 1.36
N GLY A 87 0.75 -6.58 0.15
CA GLY A 87 1.10 -7.98 -0.08
C GLY A 87 -0.09 -8.94 -0.14
N ASP A 88 -1.32 -8.47 0.11
CA ASP A 88 -2.53 -9.31 0.01
C ASP A 88 -2.72 -9.89 -1.41
N GLU A 89 -2.26 -9.18 -2.44
CA GLU A 89 -2.33 -9.62 -3.83
C GLU A 89 -1.43 -10.84 -4.11
N ILE A 90 -0.34 -10.98 -3.36
CA ILE A 90 0.65 -12.06 -3.57
C ILE A 90 -0.03 -13.42 -3.42
N PHE A 91 -0.94 -13.56 -2.45
CA PHE A 91 -1.75 -14.76 -2.25
C PHE A 91 -2.49 -15.18 -3.53
N PHE A 92 -3.04 -14.21 -4.26
CA PHE A 92 -3.79 -14.46 -5.50
C PHE A 92 -2.87 -14.70 -6.69
N VAL A 93 -1.78 -13.94 -6.82
CA VAL A 93 -0.82 -14.05 -7.94
C VAL A 93 -0.18 -15.44 -7.99
N ILE A 94 0.15 -16.02 -6.83
CA ILE A 94 0.75 -17.37 -6.75
C ILE A 94 -0.29 -18.50 -6.75
N GLY A 95 -1.57 -18.18 -6.92
CA GLY A 95 -2.65 -19.16 -6.96
C GLY A 95 -2.99 -19.77 -5.60
N GLY A 96 -2.74 -19.07 -4.50
CA GLY A 96 -3.06 -19.47 -3.13
C GLY A 96 -4.47 -20.04 -2.93
N PRO A 97 -5.53 -19.46 -3.51
CA PRO A 97 -6.88 -20.04 -3.46
C PRO A 97 -7.02 -21.48 -3.97
N PHE A 98 -6.05 -21.96 -4.77
CA PHE A 98 -6.04 -23.31 -5.35
C PHE A 98 -5.09 -24.28 -4.59
N LEU A 99 -4.37 -23.80 -3.58
CA LEU A 99 -3.44 -24.59 -2.78
C LEU A 99 -4.14 -25.14 -1.52
N LYS A 100 -3.59 -26.22 -0.94
CA LYS A 100 -4.02 -26.69 0.39
C LYS A 100 -3.50 -25.73 1.46
N GLY A 101 -4.25 -25.56 2.55
CA GLY A 101 -3.99 -24.55 3.60
C GLY A 101 -2.55 -24.55 4.15
N ASP A 102 -1.90 -25.72 4.18
CA ASP A 102 -0.56 -25.90 4.75
C ASP A 102 0.59 -25.62 3.76
N VAL A 103 0.33 -25.08 2.57
CA VAL A 103 1.37 -24.93 1.52
C VAL A 103 1.88 -23.49 1.40
N LEU A 104 1.12 -22.50 1.91
CA LEU A 104 1.40 -21.10 1.60
C LEU A 104 1.94 -20.27 2.76
N PHE A 105 1.66 -20.65 4.00
CA PHE A 105 2.03 -19.87 5.20
C PHE A 105 2.66 -20.72 6.31
N THR A 106 3.25 -21.86 5.98
CA THR A 106 3.96 -22.73 6.94
C THR A 106 5.29 -22.08 7.34
N GLY A 107 5.20 -21.03 8.15
CA GLY A 107 6.20 -20.80 9.17
C GLY A 107 5.96 -21.86 10.22
N ASP A 108 6.77 -22.91 10.20
CA ASP A 108 6.81 -23.84 11.33
C ASP A 108 6.93 -23.03 12.61
N SER A 109 6.03 -23.34 13.53
CA SER A 109 6.07 -22.99 14.94
C SER A 109 7.51 -22.97 15.49
N LEU A 110 8.02 -21.78 15.77
CA LEU A 110 8.97 -21.53 16.85
C LEU A 110 8.17 -20.70 17.86
N GLY A 111 7.59 -21.27 18.91
CA GLY A 111 8.34 -21.84 20.01
C GLY A 111 8.76 -20.71 20.94
N GLY A 112 7.87 -20.32 21.88
CA GLY A 112 8.09 -19.26 22.88
C GLY A 112 6.79 -18.74 23.46
#